data_AF-A0A9P5N864-F1
#
_entry.id   AF-A0A9P5N864-F1
#
_cell.length_a   1.000
_cell.length_b   1.000
_cell.length_c   1.000
_cell.angle_alpha   90.00
_cell.angle_beta   90.00
_cell.angle_gamma   90.00
#
_symmetry.space_group_name_H-M   'P 1'
#
loop_
_entity.id
_entity.type
_entity.pdbx_description
1 polymer ?
#
loop_
_entity_poly.entity_id
_entity_poly.type
_entity_poly.pdbx_seq_one_letter_code
_entity_poly.pdbx_strand_id
1 'polypeptide(L)'
;MARQGVEFEPIPTLFQVKERIKELTGVYSIFHDMCPNSCIAYTGPFSSRDNCPKCNEPRYDPQTLASSHGRKKVSQRQFHTIPLGPQLQALYRSSDRARKMHSRRVRTQEILDQLKASGGVMSKWSDIIHGSAYLEAVLDGRIKERDILIMMSIDGAQLYQSKQSDCWIYIWIIFELEPDLRYMKEFVLPGGF
;
A
#
# COMPACT_ATOMS: atom_id res chain seq x y z
N MET A 1 -29.92 25.76 -41.89
CA MET A 1 -29.47 24.68 -40.99
C MET A 1 -28.36 25.23 -40.11
N ALA A 2 -28.69 25.62 -38.86
CA ALA A 2 -27.72 26.18 -37.92
C ALA A 2 -26.76 25.07 -37.46
N ARG A 3 -25.45 25.32 -37.57
CA ARG A 3 -24.42 24.45 -37.00
C ARG A 3 -24.55 24.53 -35.48
N GLN A 4 -24.92 23.42 -34.84
CA GLN A 4 -24.79 23.29 -33.39
C GLN A 4 -23.32 23.49 -33.05
N GLY A 5 -23.00 24.57 -32.34
CA GLY A 5 -21.68 24.80 -31.79
C GLY A 5 -21.36 23.65 -30.84
N VAL A 6 -20.22 23.00 -31.03
CA VAL A 6 -19.72 22.02 -30.09
C VAL A 6 -19.39 22.78 -28.82
N GLU A 7 -20.22 22.61 -27.79
CA GLU A 7 -19.99 23.15 -26.46
C GLU A 7 -18.80 22.40 -25.87
N PHE A 8 -17.65 23.08 -25.76
CA PHE A 8 -16.47 22.48 -25.16
C PHE A 8 -16.68 22.39 -23.65
N GLU A 9 -16.80 21.17 -23.12
CA GLU A 9 -16.75 20.98 -21.67
C GLU A 9 -15.43 21.54 -21.11
N PRO A 10 -15.48 22.37 -20.07
CA PRO A 10 -14.28 22.95 -19.49
C PRO A 10 -13.40 21.87 -18.87
N ILE A 11 -12.09 21.95 -19.11
CA ILE A 11 -11.13 21.00 -18.55
C ILE A 11 -11.15 21.09 -17.02
N PRO A 12 -11.37 19.99 -16.30
CA PRO A 12 -11.39 20.00 -14.84
C PRO A 12 -10.02 20.38 -14.27
N THR A 13 -10.04 21.10 -13.15
CA THR A 13 -8.84 21.41 -12.38
C THR A 13 -8.18 20.13 -11.84
N LEU A 14 -6.87 20.19 -11.55
CA LEU A 14 -6.17 19.06 -10.92
C LEU A 14 -6.85 18.58 -9.62
N PHE A 15 -7.44 19.50 -8.85
CA PHE A 15 -8.20 19.17 -7.65
C PHE A 15 -9.45 18.33 -8.00
N GLN A 16 -10.27 18.80 -8.94
CA GLN A 16 -11.47 18.08 -9.39
C GLN A 16 -11.12 16.71 -9.96
N VAL A 17 -10.03 16.60 -10.74
CA VAL A 17 -9.55 15.31 -11.26
C VAL A 17 -9.16 14.36 -10.11
N LYS A 18 -8.42 14.85 -9.10
CA LYS A 18 -8.02 14.03 -7.94
C LYS A 18 -9.23 13.56 -7.12
N GLU A 19 -10.19 14.43 -6.84
CA GLU A 19 -11.41 14.07 -6.14
C GLU A 19 -12.21 13.03 -6.93
N ARG A 20 -12.35 13.23 -8.25
CA ARG A 20 -13.04 12.28 -9.10
C ARG A 20 -12.36 10.91 -9.15
N ILE A 21 -11.03 10.87 -9.19
CA ILE A 21 -10.27 9.61 -9.13
C ILE A 21 -10.50 8.90 -7.79
N LYS A 22 -10.53 9.62 -6.66
CA LYS A 22 -10.82 9.04 -5.35
C LYS A 22 -12.21 8.41 -5.31
N GLU A 23 -13.23 9.12 -5.81
CA GLU A 23 -14.60 8.59 -5.90
C GLU A 23 -14.69 7.32 -6.74
N LEU A 24 -14.09 7.35 -7.95
CA LEU A 24 -14.16 6.24 -8.88
C LEU A 24 -13.40 5.02 -8.38
N THR A 25 -12.18 5.22 -7.85
CA THR A 25 -11.31 4.10 -7.43
C THR A 25 -11.62 3.62 -6.02
N GLY A 26 -12.18 4.47 -5.16
CA GLY A 26 -12.29 4.23 -3.71
C GLY A 26 -10.95 4.32 -2.99
N VAL A 27 -9.86 4.72 -3.67
CA VAL A 27 -8.53 4.87 -3.07
C VAL A 27 -8.39 6.28 -2.52
N TYR A 28 -8.49 6.42 -1.20
CA TYR A 28 -8.29 7.67 -0.47
C TYR A 28 -7.09 7.57 0.45
N SER A 29 -6.49 8.72 0.78
CA SER A 29 -5.45 8.78 1.81
C SER A 29 -6.10 8.95 3.18
N ILE A 30 -5.67 8.13 4.13
CA ILE A 30 -6.00 8.26 5.56
C ILE A 30 -4.87 9.05 6.22
N PHE A 31 -5.24 10.09 6.96
CA PHE A 31 -4.31 10.98 7.62
C PHE A 31 -4.18 10.59 9.09
N HIS A 32 -2.94 10.48 9.55
CA HIS A 32 -2.62 10.27 10.95
C HIS A 32 -1.66 11.34 11.42
N ASP A 33 -1.94 11.94 12.58
CA ASP A 33 -1.01 12.90 13.17
C ASP A 33 0.30 12.18 13.52
N MET A 34 1.43 12.85 13.31
CA MET A 34 2.74 12.35 13.70
C MET A 34 3.54 13.43 14.43
N CYS A 35 4.55 12.98 15.17
CA CYS A 35 5.50 13.89 15.77
C CYS A 35 6.19 14.74 14.68
N PRO A 36 6.42 16.06 14.86
CA PRO A 36 7.12 16.88 13.87
C PRO A 36 8.52 16.33 13.53
N ASN A 37 9.20 15.76 14.54
CA ASN A 37 10.48 15.05 14.41
C ASN A 37 10.35 13.57 13.98
N SER A 38 9.22 13.15 13.39
CA SER A 38 8.96 11.78 12.88
C SER A 38 9.18 10.62 13.88
N CYS A 39 9.25 10.92 15.18
CA CYS A 39 9.60 9.95 16.22
C CYS A 39 8.57 8.84 16.42
N ILE A 40 7.28 9.18 16.26
CA ILE A 40 6.11 8.32 16.40
C ILE A 40 4.96 8.86 15.53
N ALA A 41 4.01 7.99 15.18
CA ALA A 41 2.66 8.37 14.79
C ALA A 41 1.74 8.34 16.02
N TYR A 42 0.81 9.29 16.13
CA TYR A 42 -0.18 9.37 17.19
C TYR A 42 -1.40 8.47 16.89
N THR A 43 -1.13 7.18 16.74
CA THR A 43 -2.12 6.13 16.49
C THR A 43 -2.06 5.06 17.58
N GLY A 44 -3.07 4.19 17.66
CA GLY A 44 -3.11 3.07 18.60
C GLY A 44 -2.80 3.50 20.04
N PRO A 45 -1.77 2.94 20.70
CA PRO A 45 -1.39 3.29 22.08
C PRO A 45 -1.00 4.76 22.30
N PHE A 46 -0.61 5.49 21.25
CA PHE A 46 -0.23 6.91 21.33
C PHE A 46 -1.35 7.86 20.92
N SER A 47 -2.54 7.34 20.57
CA SER A 47 -3.65 8.13 20.01
C SER A 47 -4.13 9.27 20.90
N SER A 48 -4.08 9.11 22.22
CA SER A 48 -4.49 10.11 23.22
C SER A 48 -3.38 11.05 23.68
N ARG A 49 -2.16 10.91 23.13
CA ARG A 49 -1.03 11.75 23.52
C ARG A 49 -1.06 13.07 22.75
N ASP A 50 -0.82 14.16 23.49
CA ASP A 50 -0.68 15.52 22.96
C ASP A 50 0.81 15.93 22.84
N ASN A 51 1.74 15.14 23.38
CA ASN A 51 3.19 15.33 23.27
C ASN A 51 3.89 14.02 22.91
N CYS A 52 5.00 14.13 22.18
CA CYS A 52 5.80 12.98 21.80
C CYS A 52 6.49 12.37 23.03
N PRO A 53 6.35 11.06 23.31
CA PRO A 53 7.02 10.44 24.46
C PRO A 53 8.54 10.31 24.28
N LYS A 54 9.08 10.56 23.08
CA LYS A 54 10.53 10.48 22.78
C LYS A 54 11.23 11.83 22.84
N CYS A 55 10.67 12.85 22.20
CA CYS A 55 11.30 14.19 22.12
C CYS A 55 10.48 15.30 22.79
N ASN A 56 9.34 14.98 23.39
CA ASN A 56 8.44 15.90 24.08
C ASN A 56 7.80 17.02 23.21
N GLU A 57 8.11 17.06 21.91
CA GLU A 57 7.47 18.00 20.98
C GLU A 57 5.95 17.88 21.02
N PRO A 58 5.21 19.01 20.97
CA PRO A 58 3.77 18.98 20.96
C PRO A 58 3.26 18.37 19.66
N ARG A 59 2.18 17.62 19.74
CA ARG A 59 1.47 17.07 18.58
C ARG A 59 0.86 18.19 17.73
N TYR A 60 0.31 19.20 18.40
CA TYR A 60 -0.44 20.28 17.77
C TYR A 60 0.37 21.57 17.69
N ASP A 61 0.08 22.38 16.68
CA ASP A 61 0.67 23.70 16.49
C ASP A 61 0.37 24.60 17.71
N PRO A 62 1.40 25.03 18.47
CA PRO A 62 1.20 25.79 19.70
C PRO A 62 0.53 27.16 19.46
N GLN A 63 0.80 27.81 18.33
CA GLN A 63 0.24 29.14 18.02
C GLN A 63 -1.26 29.07 17.75
N THR A 64 -1.71 28.10 16.97
CA THR A 64 -3.12 27.84 16.68
C THR A 64 -3.86 27.42 17.94
N LEU A 65 -3.23 26.58 18.76
CA LEU A 65 -3.84 26.13 20.01
C LEU A 65 -4.01 27.31 20.99
N ALA A 66 -3.01 28.17 21.12
CA ALA A 66 -3.06 29.35 21.99
C ALA A 66 -4.09 30.38 21.51
N SER A 67 -4.04 30.78 20.23
CA SER A 67 -4.96 31.76 19.62
C SER A 67 -6.42 31.31 19.63
N SER A 68 -6.68 30.00 19.60
CA SER A 68 -8.02 29.45 19.67
C SER A 68 -8.48 29.11 21.09
N HIS A 69 -7.70 29.43 22.12
CA HIS A 69 -7.95 29.04 23.51
C HIS A 69 -8.23 27.54 23.67
N GLY A 70 -7.45 26.70 22.98
CA GLY A 70 -7.55 25.25 23.02
C GLY A 70 -8.64 24.63 22.13
N ARG A 71 -9.44 25.43 21.42
CA ARG A 71 -10.58 24.93 20.62
C ARG A 71 -10.16 24.31 19.29
N LYS A 72 -9.08 24.82 18.68
CA LYS A 72 -8.59 24.35 17.38
C LYS A 72 -7.28 23.61 17.57
N LYS A 73 -7.32 22.31 17.29
CA LYS A 73 -6.15 21.42 17.27
C LYS A 73 -5.75 21.16 15.83
N VAL A 74 -4.58 21.65 15.43
CA VAL A 74 -4.00 21.40 14.11
C VAL A 74 -2.71 20.64 14.32
N SER A 75 -2.57 19.45 13.74
CA SER A 75 -1.33 18.67 13.87
C SER A 75 -0.16 19.40 13.22
N GLN A 76 1.01 19.36 13.86
CA GLN A 76 2.23 19.93 13.27
C GLN A 76 2.72 19.13 12.06
N ARG A 77 2.43 17.82 12.02
CA ARG A 77 2.80 16.94 10.92
C ARG A 77 1.83 15.78 10.79
N GLN A 78 1.64 15.27 9.57
CA GLN A 78 0.75 14.13 9.31
C GLN A 78 1.43 13.10 8.43
N PHE A 79 1.10 11.83 8.68
CA PHE A 79 1.45 10.67 7.88
C PHE A 79 0.27 10.27 7.01
N HIS A 80 0.56 9.87 5.79
CA HIS A 80 -0.44 9.39 4.85
C HIS A 80 -0.40 7.87 4.79
N THR A 81 -1.54 7.24 5.00
CA THR A 81 -1.73 5.80 4.74
C THR A 81 -2.64 5.66 3.53
N ILE A 82 -2.22 4.87 2.54
CA ILE A 82 -3.04 4.49 1.39
C ILE A 82 -3.57 3.08 1.65
N PRO A 83 -4.88 2.90 1.89
CA PRO A 83 -5.45 1.61 2.23
C PRO A 83 -5.21 0.59 1.13
N LEU A 84 -4.67 -0.57 1.51
CA LEU A 84 -4.36 -1.64 0.56
C LEU A 84 -5.62 -2.25 -0.09
N GLY A 85 -6.69 -2.43 0.70
CA GLY A 85 -7.91 -3.09 0.24
C GLY A 85 -8.51 -2.48 -1.05
N PRO A 86 -8.82 -1.17 -1.07
CA PRO A 86 -9.30 -0.49 -2.28
C PRO A 86 -8.34 -0.58 -3.48
N GLN A 87 -7.02 -0.55 -3.23
CA GLN A 87 -6.03 -0.70 -4.29
C GLN A 87 -6.10 -2.11 -4.92
N LEU A 88 -6.20 -3.15 -4.10
CA LEU A 88 -6.39 -4.53 -4.57
C LEU A 88 -7.72 -4.71 -5.31
N GLN A 89 -8.81 -4.14 -4.77
CA GLN A 89 -10.12 -4.18 -5.41
C GLN A 89 -10.06 -3.56 -6.82
N ALA A 90 -9.36 -2.44 -6.99
CA ALA A 90 -9.19 -1.80 -8.30
C ALA A 90 -8.48 -2.71 -9.32
N LEU A 91 -7.55 -3.57 -8.88
CA LEU A 91 -6.89 -4.54 -9.76
C LEU A 91 -7.82 -5.65 -10.24
N TYR A 92 -8.83 -6.02 -9.46
CA TYR A 92 -9.82 -7.03 -9.86
C TYR A 92 -10.97 -6.47 -10.71
N ARG A 93 -11.09 -5.15 -10.89
CA ARG A 93 -12.19 -4.53 -11.67
C ARG A 93 -12.04 -4.70 -13.18
N SER A 94 -10.83 -4.94 -13.68
CA SER A 94 -10.58 -5.22 -15.11
C SER A 94 -10.41 -6.72 -15.29
N SER A 95 -11.04 -7.29 -16.32
CA SER A 95 -10.93 -8.73 -16.62
C SER A 95 -9.50 -9.16 -16.96
N ASP A 96 -8.73 -8.31 -17.64
CA ASP A 96 -7.30 -8.55 -17.94
C ASP A 96 -6.47 -8.58 -16.65
N ARG A 97 -6.65 -7.58 -15.79
CA ARG A 97 -5.89 -7.48 -14.53
C ARG A 97 -6.31 -8.57 -13.53
N ALA A 98 -7.60 -8.89 -13.45
CA ALA A 98 -8.11 -9.99 -12.63
C ALA A 98 -7.47 -11.33 -13.05
N ARG A 99 -7.30 -11.57 -14.36
CA ARG A 99 -6.59 -12.76 -14.85
C ARG A 99 -5.14 -12.80 -14.37
N LYS A 100 -4.41 -11.68 -14.47
CA LYS A 100 -3.04 -11.56 -13.94
C LYS A 100 -2.99 -11.79 -12.42
N MET A 101 -3.99 -11.32 -11.69
CA MET A 101 -4.15 -11.53 -10.24
C MET A 101 -4.56 -12.96 -9.84
N HIS A 102 -4.64 -13.90 -10.80
CA HIS A 102 -4.82 -15.33 -10.54
C HIS A 102 -3.57 -16.17 -10.86
N SER A 103 -2.51 -15.55 -11.42
CA SER A 103 -1.28 -16.23 -11.84
C SER A 103 -0.68 -17.11 -10.75
N ARG A 104 -0.55 -16.59 -9.51
CA ARG A 104 -0.02 -17.37 -8.38
C ARG A 104 -0.73 -18.70 -8.19
N ARG A 105 -2.06 -18.72 -8.28
CA ARG A 105 -2.86 -19.93 -8.04
C ARG A 105 -2.61 -20.98 -9.11
N VAL A 106 -2.65 -20.56 -10.37
CA VAL A 106 -2.35 -21.42 -11.53
C VAL A 106 -0.96 -22.01 -11.38
N ARG A 107 0.03 -21.15 -11.12
CA ARG A 107 1.43 -21.58 -11.01
C ARG A 107 1.69 -22.48 -9.81
N THR A 108 1.01 -22.25 -8.69
CA THR A 108 1.09 -23.12 -7.51
C THR A 108 0.56 -24.51 -7.83
N GLN A 109 -0.58 -24.61 -8.51
CA GLN A 109 -1.14 -25.91 -8.90
C GLN A 109 -0.21 -26.66 -9.85
N GLU A 110 0.36 -25.98 -10.85
CA GLU A 110 1.35 -26.58 -11.76
C GLU A 110 2.56 -27.15 -11.00
N ILE A 111 3.05 -26.43 -9.99
CA ILE A 111 4.18 -26.87 -9.17
C ILE A 111 3.80 -28.12 -8.37
N LEU A 112 2.61 -28.15 -7.75
CA LEU A 112 2.14 -29.30 -6.99
C LEU A 112 1.93 -30.54 -7.87
N ASP A 113 1.39 -30.36 -9.07
CA ASP A 113 1.19 -31.44 -10.04
C ASP A 113 2.55 -32.00 -10.52
N GLN A 114 3.52 -31.13 -10.77
CA GLN A 114 4.90 -31.53 -11.12
C GLN A 114 5.57 -32.31 -9.98
N LEU A 115 5.48 -31.83 -8.74
CA LEU A 115 6.01 -32.52 -7.58
C LEU A 115 5.37 -33.89 -7.39
N LYS A 116 4.06 -34.01 -7.61
CA LYS A 116 3.36 -35.30 -7.53
C LYS A 116 3.86 -36.27 -8.60
N ALA A 117 4.06 -35.80 -9.83
CA ALA A 117 4.55 -36.63 -10.94
C ALA A 117 6.03 -37.04 -10.77
N SER A 118 6.85 -36.21 -10.13
CA SER A 118 8.28 -36.44 -9.95
C SER A 118 8.67 -37.14 -8.63
N GLY A 119 7.69 -37.57 -7.82
CA GLY A 119 7.95 -38.18 -6.52
C GLY A 119 8.52 -37.19 -5.48
N GLY A 120 8.14 -35.92 -5.57
CA GLY A 120 8.57 -34.85 -4.67
C GLY A 120 9.85 -34.14 -5.10
N VAL A 121 10.40 -34.45 -6.27
CA VAL A 121 11.65 -33.84 -6.76
C VAL A 121 11.34 -32.58 -7.57
N MET A 122 11.78 -31.42 -7.07
CA MET A 122 11.67 -30.15 -7.79
C MET A 122 12.81 -30.02 -8.82
N SER A 123 12.47 -29.84 -10.10
CA SER A 123 13.46 -29.70 -11.17
C SER A 123 13.93 -28.26 -11.40
N LYS A 124 13.13 -27.26 -11.02
CA LYS A 124 13.42 -25.83 -11.22
C LYS A 124 12.91 -25.00 -10.06
N TRP A 125 13.74 -24.05 -9.64
CA TRP A 125 13.41 -23.03 -8.66
C TRP A 125 13.53 -21.67 -9.36
N SER A 126 12.44 -20.93 -9.49
CA SER A 126 12.47 -19.65 -10.19
C SER A 126 11.78 -18.51 -9.46
N ASP A 127 11.01 -18.82 -8.43
CA ASP A 127 10.17 -17.83 -7.75
C ASP A 127 9.84 -18.29 -6.33
N ILE A 128 9.41 -17.35 -5.48
CA ILE A 128 9.08 -17.56 -4.07
C ILE A 128 8.09 -18.71 -3.82
N ILE A 129 7.19 -18.96 -4.77
CA ILE A 129 6.16 -20.00 -4.68
C ILE A 129 6.69 -21.42 -4.86
N HIS A 130 7.95 -21.58 -5.29
CA HIS A 130 8.61 -22.88 -5.26
C HIS A 130 9.12 -23.20 -3.85
N GLY A 131 9.30 -22.19 -2.99
CA GLY A 131 9.82 -22.32 -1.63
C GLY A 131 9.01 -23.29 -0.78
N SER A 132 9.70 -24.17 -0.04
CA SER A 132 9.04 -25.14 0.85
C SER A 132 8.10 -24.46 1.85
N ALA A 133 8.54 -23.36 2.46
CA ALA A 133 7.72 -22.59 3.41
C ALA A 133 6.38 -22.12 2.82
N TYR A 134 6.36 -21.75 1.53
CA TYR A 134 5.13 -21.37 0.84
C TYR A 134 4.28 -22.61 0.51
N LEU A 135 4.89 -23.65 -0.06
CA LEU A 135 4.17 -24.86 -0.46
C LEU A 135 3.57 -25.58 0.75
N GLU A 136 4.31 -25.73 1.83
CA GLU A 136 3.82 -26.24 3.11
C GLU A 136 2.66 -25.39 3.63
N ALA A 137 2.75 -24.05 3.56
CA ALA A 137 1.66 -23.18 3.97
C ALA A 137 0.38 -23.35 3.13
N VAL A 138 0.51 -23.64 1.84
CA VAL A 138 -0.62 -23.97 0.96
C VAL A 138 -1.19 -25.34 1.32
N LEU A 139 -0.34 -26.36 1.47
CA LEU A 139 -0.75 -27.74 1.79
C LEU A 139 -1.42 -27.86 3.16
N ASP A 140 -0.92 -27.11 4.15
CA ASP A 140 -1.49 -27.02 5.50
C ASP A 140 -2.78 -26.17 5.57
N GLY A 141 -3.17 -25.53 4.46
CA GLY A 141 -4.33 -24.64 4.40
C GLY A 141 -4.17 -23.30 5.13
N ARG A 142 -2.93 -22.93 5.50
CA ARG A 142 -2.59 -21.61 6.07
C ARG A 142 -2.71 -20.50 5.03
N ILE A 143 -2.37 -20.81 3.78
CA ILE A 143 -2.65 -19.97 2.61
C ILE A 143 -3.81 -20.61 1.84
N LYS A 144 -4.95 -19.94 1.82
CA LYS A 144 -6.16 -20.41 1.14
C LYS A 144 -6.20 -19.89 -0.29
N GLU A 145 -7.06 -20.51 -1.08
CA GLU A 145 -7.28 -20.12 -2.47
C GLU A 145 -7.65 -18.64 -2.61
N ARG A 146 -8.52 -18.12 -1.72
CA ARG A 146 -9.02 -16.73 -1.79
C ARG A 146 -8.10 -15.69 -1.16
N ASP A 147 -7.01 -16.11 -0.52
CA ASP A 147 -6.06 -15.19 0.08
C ASP A 147 -5.24 -14.48 -1.00
N ILE A 148 -4.85 -13.24 -0.73
CA ILE A 148 -3.97 -12.45 -1.59
C ILE A 148 -2.61 -12.40 -0.93
N LEU A 149 -1.58 -12.93 -1.61
CA LEU A 149 -0.22 -12.87 -1.10
C LEU A 149 0.45 -11.56 -1.52
N ILE A 150 1.05 -10.87 -0.55
CA ILE A 150 1.76 -9.60 -0.74
C ILE A 150 3.07 -9.61 0.05
N MET A 151 4.02 -8.81 -0.38
CA MET A 151 5.19 -8.42 0.42
C MET A 151 5.08 -6.95 0.78
N MET A 152 5.25 -6.67 2.07
CA MET A 152 5.50 -5.31 2.54
C MET A 152 6.99 -5.01 2.35
N SER A 153 7.29 -3.93 1.63
CA SER A 153 8.65 -3.39 1.55
C SER A 153 8.64 -2.01 2.16
N ILE A 154 9.46 -1.81 3.19
CA ILE A 154 9.57 -0.55 3.93
C ILE A 154 10.99 -0.05 3.72
N ASP A 155 11.12 1.21 3.31
CA ASP A 155 12.41 1.90 3.42
C ASP A 155 12.59 2.36 4.87
N GLY A 156 13.70 1.96 5.46
CA GLY A 156 13.98 2.18 6.89
C GLY A 156 15.34 1.63 7.32
N ALA A 157 16.21 1.30 6.37
CA ALA A 157 17.54 0.79 6.67
C ALA A 157 18.55 1.94 6.65
N GLN A 158 18.87 2.44 7.85
CA GLN A 158 20.04 3.28 8.07
C GLN A 158 21.30 2.44 7.80
N LEU A 159 21.81 2.44 6.56
CA LEU A 159 23.03 1.68 6.20
C LEU A 159 24.32 2.30 6.76
N TYR A 160 24.30 3.57 7.18
CA TYR A 160 25.46 4.29 7.71
C TYR A 160 25.12 5.02 9.00
N GLN A 161 26.01 4.97 9.98
CA GLN A 161 25.80 5.50 11.34
C GLN A 161 25.47 7.01 11.40
N SER A 162 25.84 7.79 10.38
CA SER A 162 25.86 9.27 10.44
C SER A 162 25.10 9.97 9.32
N LYS A 163 23.96 9.44 8.84
CA LYS A 163 23.10 10.14 7.89
C LYS A 163 21.68 10.28 8.43
N GLN A 164 21.13 11.46 8.60
CA GLN A 164 19.70 11.59 8.94
C GLN A 164 18.88 11.23 7.69
N SER A 165 18.37 9.99 7.61
CA SER A 165 17.45 9.57 6.55
C SER A 165 16.09 9.28 7.17
N ASP A 166 15.22 10.29 7.17
CA ASP A 166 13.85 10.19 7.66
C ASP A 166 12.88 10.00 6.49
N CYS A 167 12.91 8.82 5.87
CA CYS A 167 11.94 8.44 4.83
C CYS A 167 11.20 7.18 5.29
N TRP A 168 9.90 7.30 5.56
CA TRP A 168 9.03 6.19 5.94
C TRP A 168 8.07 5.87 4.80
N ILE A 169 8.62 5.62 3.62
CA ILE A 169 7.81 5.08 2.53
C ILE A 169 7.73 3.58 2.72
N TYR A 170 6.51 3.05 2.71
CA TYR A 170 6.32 1.63 2.48
C TYR A 170 5.41 1.39 1.29
N ILE A 171 5.71 0.29 0.60
CA ILE A 171 5.02 -0.17 -0.59
C ILE A 171 4.60 -1.63 -0.41
N TRP A 172 3.61 -2.05 -1.19
CA TRP A 172 3.17 -3.43 -1.29
C TRP A 172 3.55 -3.97 -2.67
N ILE A 173 4.22 -5.11 -2.66
CA ILE A 173 4.50 -5.91 -3.85
C ILE A 173 3.49 -7.06 -3.88
N ILE A 174 2.86 -7.26 -5.03
CA ILE A 174 1.73 -8.20 -5.15
C ILE A 174 2.24 -9.53 -5.70
N PHE A 175 2.25 -10.57 -4.87
CA PHE A 175 2.71 -11.90 -5.27
C PHE A 175 1.66 -12.73 -6.01
N GLU A 176 0.44 -12.22 -6.20
CA GLU A 176 -0.52 -12.80 -7.14
C GLU A 176 -0.05 -12.75 -8.59
N LEU A 177 0.75 -11.73 -8.95
CA LEU A 177 1.21 -11.47 -10.31
C LEU A 177 2.40 -12.35 -10.70
N GLU A 178 2.60 -12.55 -12.00
CA GLU A 178 3.83 -13.12 -12.56
C GLU A 178 5.08 -12.30 -12.16
N PRO A 179 6.25 -12.93 -11.98
CA PRO A 179 7.48 -12.25 -11.58
C PRO A 179 7.81 -10.99 -12.40
N ASP A 180 7.60 -11.05 -13.72
CA ASP A 180 7.93 -9.97 -14.65
C ASP A 180 7.02 -8.73 -14.49
N LEU A 181 5.87 -8.87 -13.80
CA LEU A 181 4.92 -7.77 -13.59
C LEU A 181 5.06 -7.12 -12.22
N ARG A 182 5.51 -7.87 -11.19
CA ARG A 182 5.45 -7.45 -9.78
C ARG A 182 6.11 -6.12 -9.46
N TYR A 183 7.19 -5.81 -10.16
CA TYR A 183 8.02 -4.63 -9.93
C TYR A 183 7.79 -3.53 -10.97
N MET A 184 6.85 -3.73 -11.89
CA MET A 184 6.43 -2.69 -12.81
C MET A 184 5.68 -1.61 -12.02
N LYS A 185 5.94 -0.34 -12.34
CA LYS A 185 5.41 0.83 -11.63
C LYS A 185 3.90 0.78 -11.39
N GLU A 186 3.14 0.22 -12.33
CA GLU A 186 1.68 0.11 -12.24
C GLU A 186 1.16 -0.92 -11.21
N PHE A 187 2.03 -1.81 -10.72
CA PHE A 187 1.71 -2.90 -9.79
C PHE A 187 2.41 -2.78 -8.43
N VAL A 188 3.33 -1.83 -8.28
CA VAL A 188 3.88 -1.45 -6.98
C VAL A 188 2.92 -0.50 -6.29
N LEU A 189 2.26 -0.97 -5.24
CA LEU A 189 1.23 -0.19 -4.56
C LEU A 189 1.83 0.66 -3.44
N PRO A 190 1.59 1.97 -3.37
CA PRO A 190 1.96 2.76 -2.21
C PRO A 190 1.16 2.31 -0.98
N GLY A 191 1.84 2.21 0.16
CA GLY A 191 1.23 1.91 1.45
C GLY A 191 1.17 3.13 2.37
N GLY A 192 2.24 3.92 2.44
CA GLY A 192 2.23 5.19 3.17
C GLY A 192 3.51 5.99 2.99
N PHE A 193 3.45 7.27 3.36
CA PHE A 193 4.53 8.27 3.25
C PHE A 193 4.30 9.47 4.17
#